data_AF-A0A1J3IY20-F1
#
_entry.id   AF-A0A1J3IY20-F1
#
_cell.length_a   1.000
_cell.length_b   1.000
_cell.length_c   1.000
_cell.angle_alpha   90.00
_cell.angle_beta   90.00
_cell.angle_gamma   90.00
#
_symmetry.space_group_name_H-M   'P 1'
#
loop_
_entity.id
_entity.type
_entity.pdbx_description
1 polymer ?
#
loop_
_entity_poly.entity_id
_entity_poly.type
_entity_poly.pdbx_seq_one_letter_code
_entity_poly.pdbx_strand_id
1 'polypeptide(L)'
;STLASTYAKPSRGHIKQLKAQLKNWRKENKTIDVYLQGIITRLDQLAILGKAVDHEDQIDIILEGLPDEYKPVVDQVEGRDAPPSITELHERLLNHEAKILSSVDAVFSPAPITANTAQHRNYRNQSRQKSPHSNQWPSQSSHQNWQPSQNQNSEIRGPK
;
A
#
# COMPACT_ATOMS: atom_id res chain seq x y z
N SER A 1 -19.34 -26.57 52.65
CA SER A 1 -18.72 -25.92 51.49
C SER A 1 -19.77 -25.63 50.44
N THR A 2 -20.17 -24.37 50.17
CA THR A 2 -20.98 -24.05 48.96
C THR A 2 -21.12 -22.54 48.64
N LEU A 3 -20.24 -21.65 49.12
CA LEU A 3 -20.17 -20.25 48.61
C LEU A 3 -19.00 -20.05 47.65
N ALA A 4 -17.89 -20.77 47.85
CA ALA A 4 -16.73 -20.75 46.96
C ALA A 4 -16.98 -21.38 45.57
N SER A 5 -18.10 -22.11 45.41
CA SER A 5 -18.55 -22.63 44.11
C SER A 5 -19.42 -21.64 43.33
N THR A 6 -19.87 -20.56 43.98
CA THR A 6 -20.80 -19.55 43.43
C THR A 6 -20.08 -18.24 43.09
N TYR A 7 -19.01 -17.89 43.81
CA TYR A 7 -18.09 -16.83 43.41
C TYR A 7 -17.23 -17.33 42.25
N ALA A 8 -17.72 -17.00 41.05
CA ALA A 8 -17.29 -17.55 39.79
C ALA A 8 -15.78 -17.46 39.56
N LYS A 9 -15.12 -18.62 39.59
CA LYS A 9 -14.04 -18.92 38.64
C LYS A 9 -14.50 -18.45 37.26
N PRO A 10 -13.62 -17.87 36.40
CA PRO A 10 -14.00 -17.39 35.08
C PRO A 10 -14.98 -18.37 34.42
N SER A 11 -16.20 -17.91 34.13
CA SER A 11 -17.31 -18.82 33.81
C SER A 11 -16.90 -19.69 32.63
N ARG A 12 -16.92 -21.02 32.82
CA ARG A 12 -16.63 -21.97 31.73
C ARG A 12 -17.51 -21.71 30.50
N GLY A 13 -18.73 -21.19 30.72
CA GLY A 13 -19.63 -20.76 29.65
C GLY A 13 -19.10 -19.54 28.89
N HIS A 14 -18.55 -18.54 29.57
CA HIS A 14 -17.99 -17.35 28.94
C HIS A 14 -16.74 -17.68 28.11
N ILE A 15 -15.83 -18.52 28.63
CA ILE A 15 -14.68 -19.04 27.86
C ILE A 15 -15.17 -19.76 26.60
N LYS A 16 -16.18 -20.63 26.72
CA LYS A 16 -16.75 -21.35 25.57
C LYS A 16 -17.37 -20.39 24.54
N GLN A 17 -18.05 -19.35 25.01
CA GLN A 17 -18.62 -18.31 24.15
C GLN A 17 -17.54 -17.54 23.39
N LEU A 18 -16.46 -17.10 24.05
CA LEU A 18 -15.37 -16.39 23.40
C LEU A 18 -14.67 -17.24 22.33
N LYS A 19 -14.41 -18.52 22.63
CA LYS A 19 -13.85 -19.46 21.64
C LYS A 19 -14.78 -19.67 20.44
N ALA A 20 -16.09 -19.77 20.67
CA ALA A 20 -17.07 -19.88 19.60
C ALA A 20 -17.14 -18.61 18.75
N GLN A 21 -17.01 -17.43 19.37
CA GLN A 21 -16.93 -16.16 18.67
C GLN A 21 -15.69 -16.07 17.79
N LEU A 22 -14.51 -16.46 18.28
CA LEU A 22 -13.27 -16.47 17.50
C LEU A 22 -13.38 -17.39 16.27
N LYS A 23 -13.88 -18.62 16.45
CA LYS A 23 -14.06 -19.58 15.34
C LYS A 23 -14.94 -19.05 14.20
N ASN A 24 -15.93 -18.24 14.54
CA ASN A 24 -16.88 -17.66 13.60
C ASN A 24 -16.53 -16.22 13.21
N TRP A 25 -15.40 -15.68 13.68
CA TRP A 25 -15.01 -14.30 13.42
C TRP A 25 -14.36 -14.20 12.04
N ARG A 26 -15.06 -13.56 11.11
CA ARG A 26 -14.61 -13.38 9.73
C ARG A 26 -14.47 -11.88 9.44
N LYS A 27 -13.48 -11.52 8.61
CA LYS A 27 -13.31 -10.14 8.12
C LYS A 27 -14.59 -9.66 7.45
N GLU A 28 -15.06 -10.41 6.45
CA GLU A 28 -16.20 -10.04 5.61
C GLU A 28 -16.05 -8.59 5.11
N ASN A 29 -17.07 -7.76 5.32
CA ASN A 29 -17.11 -6.36 4.92
C ASN A 29 -16.49 -5.38 5.94
N LYS A 30 -15.73 -5.87 6.93
CA LYS A 30 -15.02 -5.04 7.91
C LYS A 30 -13.69 -4.58 7.31
N THR A 31 -13.22 -3.42 7.75
CA THR A 31 -11.82 -3.02 7.52
C THR A 31 -10.89 -3.94 8.31
N ILE A 32 -9.62 -4.00 7.90
CA ILE A 32 -8.60 -4.78 8.62
C ILE A 32 -8.46 -4.37 10.08
N ASP A 33 -8.49 -3.07 10.39
CA ASP A 33 -8.43 -2.57 11.78
C ASP A 33 -9.57 -3.13 12.65
N VAL A 34 -10.81 -3.03 12.17
CA VAL A 34 -11.99 -3.50 12.91
C VAL A 34 -11.97 -5.02 13.08
N TYR A 35 -11.53 -5.72 12.04
CA TYR A 35 -11.39 -7.16 12.06
C TYR A 35 -10.37 -7.64 13.11
N LEU A 36 -9.15 -7.10 13.08
CA LEU A 36 -8.08 -7.46 14.01
C LEU A 36 -8.40 -7.06 15.44
N GLN A 37 -8.92 -5.85 15.66
CA GLN A 37 -9.32 -5.41 16.99
C GLN A 37 -10.34 -6.36 17.63
N GLY A 38 -11.28 -6.88 16.85
CA GLY A 38 -12.27 -7.85 17.32
C GLY A 38 -11.67 -9.19 17.76
N ILE A 39 -10.61 -9.66 17.09
CA ILE A 39 -9.87 -10.85 17.48
C ILE A 39 -9.06 -10.59 18.75
N ILE A 40 -8.22 -9.55 18.74
CA ILE A 40 -7.33 -9.19 19.86
C ILE A 40 -8.13 -9.01 21.15
N THR A 41 -9.24 -8.28 21.09
CA THR A 41 -10.11 -8.07 22.26
C THR A 41 -10.59 -9.39 22.88
N ARG A 42 -10.88 -10.41 22.07
CA ARG A 42 -11.35 -11.72 22.57
C ARG A 42 -10.20 -12.58 23.08
N LEU A 43 -9.04 -12.51 22.44
CA LEU A 43 -7.81 -13.16 22.91
C LEU A 43 -7.40 -12.59 24.27
N ASP A 44 -7.43 -11.27 24.44
CA ASP A 44 -7.16 -10.60 25.71
C ASP A 44 -8.16 -11.01 26.79
N GLN A 45 -9.45 -11.07 26.46
CA GLN A 45 -10.47 -11.57 27.37
C GLN A 45 -10.20 -13.02 27.77
N LEU A 46 -9.80 -13.90 26.84
CA LEU A 46 -9.41 -15.26 27.16
C LEU A 46 -8.16 -15.30 28.05
N ALA A 47 -7.17 -14.46 27.81
CA ALA A 47 -5.96 -14.34 28.62
C ALA A 47 -6.29 -13.93 30.07
N ILE A 48 -7.16 -12.92 30.25
CA ILE A 48 -7.67 -12.47 31.57
C ILE A 48 -8.36 -13.64 32.31
N LEU A 49 -9.04 -14.53 31.59
CA LEU A 49 -9.72 -15.69 32.15
C LEU A 49 -8.78 -16.90 32.36
N GLY A 50 -7.47 -16.73 32.19
CA GLY A 50 -6.47 -17.79 32.35
C GLY A 50 -6.45 -18.81 31.20
N LYS A 51 -6.89 -18.38 30.01
CA LYS A 51 -6.92 -19.17 28.77
C LYS A 51 -6.21 -18.44 27.64
N ALA A 52 -5.04 -17.88 27.92
CA ALA A 52 -4.18 -17.29 26.91
C ALA A 52 -3.93 -18.28 25.77
N VAL A 53 -3.94 -17.76 24.55
CA VAL A 53 -3.65 -18.50 23.31
C VAL A 53 -2.19 -18.20 22.96
N ASP A 54 -1.44 -19.19 22.51
CA ASP A 54 -0.06 -18.96 22.09
C ASP A 54 0.00 -18.11 20.81
N HIS A 55 1.18 -17.57 20.54
CA HIS A 55 1.34 -16.61 19.44
C HIS A 55 1.09 -17.25 18.06
N GLU A 56 1.47 -18.51 17.85
CA GLU A 56 1.24 -19.20 16.58
C GLU A 56 -0.25 -19.39 16.32
N ASP A 57 -0.98 -19.94 17.30
CA ASP A 57 -2.43 -20.09 17.25
C ASP A 57 -3.15 -18.74 17.05
N GLN A 58 -2.62 -17.64 17.59
CA GLN A 58 -3.18 -16.30 17.36
C GLN A 58 -3.04 -15.87 15.90
N ILE A 59 -1.89 -16.12 15.28
CA ILE A 59 -1.68 -15.84 13.85
C ILE A 59 -2.62 -16.71 13.01
N ASP A 60 -2.73 -18.00 13.31
CA ASP A 60 -3.62 -18.92 12.57
C ASP A 60 -5.09 -18.48 12.64
N ILE A 61 -5.56 -18.06 13.82
CA ILE A 61 -6.92 -17.52 13.99
C ILE A 61 -7.15 -16.28 13.12
N ILE A 62 -6.15 -15.41 12.98
CA ILE A 62 -6.22 -14.22 12.12
C ILE A 62 -6.24 -14.64 10.65
N LEU A 63 -5.42 -15.60 10.22
CA LEU A 63 -5.37 -16.00 8.82
C LEU A 63 -6.64 -16.75 8.40
N GLU A 64 -7.20 -17.62 9.25
CA GLU A 64 -8.40 -18.39 8.95
C GLU A 64 -9.61 -17.48 8.68
N GLY A 65 -9.69 -16.31 9.32
CA GLY A 65 -10.82 -15.41 9.17
C GLY A 65 -10.77 -14.48 7.96
N LEU A 66 -9.72 -14.55 7.13
CA LEU A 66 -9.55 -13.74 5.93
C LEU A 66 -10.25 -14.36 4.70
N PRO A 67 -10.81 -13.54 3.79
CA PRO A 67 -11.35 -14.02 2.51
C PRO A 67 -10.25 -14.30 1.48
N ASP A 68 -10.58 -15.05 0.42
CA ASP A 68 -9.65 -15.51 -0.63
C ASP A 68 -8.83 -14.40 -1.30
N GLU A 69 -9.36 -13.18 -1.36
CA GLU A 69 -8.63 -12.01 -1.86
C GLU A 69 -7.32 -11.74 -1.08
N TYR A 70 -7.21 -12.16 0.19
CA TYR A 70 -5.99 -12.04 1.00
C TYR A 70 -5.07 -13.27 0.92
N LYS A 71 -5.40 -14.29 0.11
CA LYS A 71 -4.56 -15.49 -0.06
C LYS A 71 -3.07 -15.19 -0.32
N PRO A 72 -2.69 -14.16 -1.12
CA PRO A 72 -1.27 -13.82 -1.30
C PRO A 72 -0.55 -13.47 0.01
N VAL A 73 -1.23 -12.83 0.97
CA VAL A 73 -0.66 -12.52 2.28
C VAL A 73 -0.59 -13.78 3.14
N VAL A 74 -1.63 -14.62 3.11
CA VAL A 74 -1.67 -15.90 3.82
C VAL A 74 -0.49 -16.79 3.39
N ASP A 75 -0.33 -17.03 2.09
CA ASP A 75 0.76 -17.86 1.55
C ASP A 75 2.14 -17.30 1.94
N GLN A 76 2.30 -15.98 1.96
CA GLN A 76 3.55 -15.33 2.36
C GLN A 76 3.87 -15.55 3.85
N VAL A 77 2.86 -15.61 4.70
CA VAL A 77 3.01 -15.84 6.14
C VAL A 77 3.28 -17.31 6.41
N GLU A 78 2.51 -18.22 5.80
CA GLU A 78 2.67 -19.68 5.94
C GLU A 78 4.00 -20.19 5.36
N GLY A 79 4.56 -19.50 4.35
CA GLY A 79 5.86 -19.84 3.78
C GLY A 79 7.08 -19.47 4.66
N ARG A 80 6.88 -18.89 5.85
CA ARG A 80 7.96 -18.53 6.78
C ARG A 80 8.21 -19.63 7.80
N ASP A 81 9.47 -19.79 8.20
CA ASP A 81 9.85 -20.73 9.27
C ASP A 81 9.33 -20.33 10.67
N ALA A 82 8.99 -19.05 10.86
CA ALA A 82 8.50 -18.53 12.13
C ALA A 82 7.35 -17.53 11.91
N PRO A 83 6.34 -17.52 12.81
CA PRO A 83 5.20 -16.61 12.71
C PRO A 83 5.66 -15.13 12.82
N PRO A 84 5.11 -14.23 12.01
CA PRO A 84 5.33 -12.79 12.18
C PRO A 84 4.73 -12.30 13.50
N SER A 85 5.16 -11.12 13.95
CA SER A 85 4.43 -10.43 15.02
C SER A 85 3.05 -9.99 14.53
N ILE A 86 2.09 -9.79 15.45
CA ILE A 86 0.76 -9.28 15.10
C ILE A 86 0.86 -7.90 14.44
N THR A 87 1.78 -7.05 14.89
CA THR A 87 2.02 -5.72 14.29
C THR A 87 2.50 -5.84 12.85
N GLU A 88 3.47 -6.71 12.58
CA GLU A 88 3.97 -6.93 11.21
C GLU A 88 2.88 -7.51 10.29
N LEU A 89 2.07 -8.44 10.80
CA LEU A 89 0.93 -8.98 10.06
C LEU A 89 -0.10 -7.90 9.78
N HIS A 90 -0.39 -7.04 10.76
CA HIS A 90 -1.34 -5.94 10.60
C HIS A 90 -0.91 -4.98 9.48
N GLU A 91 0.35 -4.54 9.48
CA GLU A 91 0.88 -3.65 8.44
C GLU A 91 0.77 -4.28 7.05
N ARG A 92 1.06 -5.57 6.91
CA ARG A 92 0.92 -6.29 5.65
C ARG A 92 -0.52 -6.35 5.16
N LEU A 93 -1.45 -6.64 6.07
CA LEU A 93 -2.88 -6.70 5.76
C LEU A 93 -3.42 -5.33 5.33
N LEU A 94 -3.05 -4.25 6.01
CA LEU A 94 -3.43 -2.88 5.63
C LEU A 94 -2.89 -2.51 4.25
N ASN A 95 -1.61 -2.80 3.99
CA ASN A 95 -1.00 -2.56 2.68
C ASN A 95 -1.70 -3.35 1.58
N HIS A 96 -2.14 -4.57 1.87
CA HIS A 96 -2.88 -5.39 0.91
C HIS A 96 -4.31 -4.87 0.67
N GLU A 97 -5.02 -4.47 1.72
CA GLU A 97 -6.34 -3.84 1.63
C GLU A 97 -6.31 -2.60 0.74
N ALA A 98 -5.33 -1.72 0.92
CA ALA A 98 -5.15 -0.54 0.07
C ALA A 98 -4.92 -0.89 -1.42
N LYS A 99 -4.17 -1.97 -1.70
CA LYS A 99 -3.91 -2.44 -3.07
C LYS A 99 -5.17 -3.00 -3.73
N ILE A 100 -5.98 -3.77 -2.99
CA ILE A 100 -7.26 -4.28 -3.49
C ILE A 100 -8.15 -3.09 -3.86
N LEU A 101 -8.34 -2.14 -2.95
CA LEU A 101 -9.20 -0.96 -3.18
C LEU A 101 -8.74 -0.15 -4.40
N SER A 102 -7.43 0.09 -4.53
CA SER A 102 -6.88 0.82 -5.67
C SER A 102 -7.06 0.08 -7.01
N SER A 103 -7.00 -1.26 -6.98
CA SER A 103 -7.20 -2.08 -8.19
C SER A 103 -8.67 -2.08 -8.61
N VAL A 104 -9.59 -2.07 -7.64
CA VAL A 104 -11.02 -1.96 -7.89
C VAL A 104 -11.37 -0.62 -8.55
N ASP A 105 -10.82 0.49 -8.06
CA ASP A 105 -11.01 1.82 -8.66
C ASP A 105 -10.49 1.91 -10.10
N ALA A 106 -9.38 1.24 -10.41
CA ALA A 106 -8.82 1.18 -11.77
C ALA A 106 -9.69 0.38 -12.75
N VAL A 107 -10.46 -0.60 -12.28
CA VAL A 107 -11.41 -1.36 -13.11
C VAL A 107 -12.66 -0.52 -13.42
N PHE A 108 -13.10 0.31 -12.47
CA PHE A 108 -14.28 1.16 -12.65
C PHE A 108 -14.00 2.50 -13.35
N SER A 109 -12.74 2.93 -13.42
CA SER A 109 -12.31 4.09 -14.22
C SER A 109 -11.62 3.64 -15.51
N PRO A 110 -12.31 3.58 -16.66
CA PRO A 110 -11.64 3.33 -17.93
C PRO A 110 -10.65 4.47 -18.22
N ALA A 111 -9.36 4.18 -18.16
CA ALA A 111 -8.32 5.13 -18.55
C ALA A 111 -8.55 5.58 -20.01
N PRO A 112 -8.33 6.86 -20.35
CA PRO A 112 -8.46 7.31 -21.73
C PRO A 112 -7.43 6.59 -22.61
N ILE A 113 -7.90 5.92 -23.66
CA ILE A 113 -7.04 5.34 -24.69
C ILE A 113 -6.28 6.48 -25.37
N THR A 114 -5.00 6.67 -25.05
CA THR A 114 -4.13 7.62 -25.73
C THR A 114 -3.39 6.92 -26.86
N ALA A 115 -3.80 7.19 -28.10
CA ALA A 115 -3.12 6.70 -29.29
C ALA A 115 -1.92 7.63 -29.62
N ASN A 116 -0.71 7.19 -29.32
CA ASN A 116 0.50 7.87 -29.78
C ASN A 116 0.72 7.55 -31.28
N THR A 117 0.43 8.52 -32.14
CA THR A 117 0.73 8.40 -33.58
C THR A 117 2.22 8.63 -33.83
N ALA A 118 2.94 7.57 -34.20
CA ALA A 118 4.33 7.69 -34.66
C ALA A 118 4.35 8.32 -36.06
N GLN A 119 4.72 9.59 -36.17
CA GLN A 119 4.99 10.22 -37.47
C GLN A 119 6.30 9.67 -38.05
N HIS A 120 6.20 8.74 -39.00
CA HIS A 120 7.34 8.33 -39.82
C HIS A 120 7.82 9.52 -40.68
N ARG A 121 8.95 10.13 -40.31
CA ARG A 121 9.69 11.06 -41.18
C ARG A 121 10.35 10.26 -42.32
N ASN A 122 9.72 10.30 -43.49
CA ASN A 122 10.34 9.81 -44.72
C ASN A 122 11.52 10.71 -45.10
N TYR A 123 12.75 10.22 -44.89
CA TYR A 123 13.94 10.78 -45.51
C TYR A 123 13.91 10.46 -47.01
N ARG A 124 13.48 11.43 -47.83
CA ARG A 124 13.64 11.35 -49.29
C ARG A 124 14.85 12.17 -49.72
N ASN A 125 15.89 11.44 -50.06
CA ASN A 125 17.11 11.89 -50.68
C ASN A 125 16.81 12.49 -52.08
N GLN A 126 17.14 13.77 -52.32
CA GLN A 126 17.25 14.34 -53.67
C GLN A 126 18.37 15.38 -53.70
N SER A 127 19.31 15.16 -54.62
CA SER A 127 20.55 15.92 -54.75
C SER A 127 20.47 16.95 -55.88
N ARG A 128 21.25 18.03 -55.74
CA ARG A 128 21.83 18.94 -56.78
C ARG A 128 20.84 19.93 -57.42
N GLN A 129 21.14 21.21 -57.72
CA GLN A 129 22.40 21.95 -57.95
C GLN A 129 22.10 23.49 -58.02
N LYS A 130 23.08 24.33 -57.59
CA LYS A 130 23.58 25.65 -58.12
C LYS A 130 22.59 26.70 -58.71
N SER A 131 22.64 28.03 -58.54
CA SER A 131 23.66 29.05 -58.21
C SER A 131 23.00 30.48 -58.16
N PRO A 132 23.70 31.61 -57.89
CA PRO A 132 23.20 32.80 -57.16
C PRO A 132 22.97 34.11 -57.98
N HIS A 133 22.49 35.18 -57.30
CA HIS A 133 22.46 36.66 -57.56
C HIS A 133 21.01 37.22 -57.45
N SER A 134 20.61 38.37 -56.88
CA SER A 134 21.21 39.62 -56.38
C SER A 134 20.27 40.31 -55.35
N ASN A 135 20.82 41.27 -54.63
CA ASN A 135 20.28 42.14 -53.57
C ASN A 135 18.89 42.79 -53.77
N GLN A 136 18.11 42.88 -52.68
CA GLN A 136 17.36 44.08 -52.31
C GLN A 136 17.04 44.11 -50.79
N TRP A 137 17.43 45.18 -50.11
CA TRP A 137 16.99 45.62 -48.77
C TRP A 137 16.17 46.91 -48.94
N PRO A 138 15.45 47.48 -47.94
CA PRO A 138 15.35 47.16 -46.50
C PRO A 138 13.88 47.07 -45.98
N SER A 139 13.55 46.66 -44.75
CA SER A 139 13.49 47.54 -43.57
C SER A 139 12.96 46.78 -42.33
N GLN A 140 13.66 47.00 -41.21
CA GLN A 140 13.20 47.09 -39.81
C GLN A 140 12.05 46.18 -39.33
N SER A 141 12.38 45.23 -38.44
CA SER A 141 11.78 45.16 -37.10
C SER A 141 12.74 44.43 -36.16
N SER A 142 13.31 45.21 -35.25
CA SER A 142 14.04 44.83 -34.05
C SER A 142 13.30 43.81 -33.19
N HIS A 143 13.98 42.76 -32.71
CA HIS A 143 13.96 42.28 -31.31
C HIS A 143 15.23 41.42 -31.05
N GLN A 144 16.25 42.10 -30.54
CA GLN A 144 17.35 41.60 -29.71
C GLN A 144 16.76 41.11 -28.35
N ASN A 145 17.34 40.22 -27.54
CA ASN A 145 18.61 39.52 -27.54
C ASN A 145 18.50 38.39 -26.51
N TRP A 146 19.23 37.30 -26.70
CA TRP A 146 19.71 36.47 -25.60
C TRP A 146 21.12 36.93 -25.25
N GLN A 147 21.47 37.06 -23.97
CA GLN A 147 22.80 36.67 -23.45
C GLN A 147 22.86 36.58 -21.91
N PRO A 148 23.82 35.80 -21.38
CA PRO A 148 23.85 35.25 -20.02
C PRO A 148 24.75 36.05 -19.06
N SER A 149 24.73 35.70 -17.77
CA SER A 149 25.75 36.09 -16.81
C SER A 149 26.25 34.87 -16.04
N GLN A 150 27.48 34.46 -16.36
CA GLN A 150 28.37 33.80 -15.40
C GLN A 150 28.90 34.88 -14.45
N ASN A 151 28.95 34.62 -13.14
CA ASN A 151 30.07 35.14 -12.38
C ASN A 151 30.47 34.25 -11.20
N GLN A 152 31.79 34.17 -11.06
CA GLN A 152 32.64 33.38 -10.17
C GLN A 152 32.59 33.93 -8.73
N ASN A 153 32.50 33.08 -7.71
CA ASN A 153 33.60 32.55 -6.86
C ASN A 153 33.95 33.40 -5.62
N SER A 154 34.47 32.70 -4.61
CA SER A 154 35.13 33.13 -3.35
C SER A 154 34.17 33.40 -2.18
N GLU A 155 34.04 32.54 -1.17
CA GLU A 155 34.99 32.04 -0.16
C GLU A 155 34.77 32.72 1.20
N ILE A 156 34.38 31.88 2.17
CA ILE A 156 34.95 31.76 3.51
C ILE A 156 34.55 32.78 4.61
N ARG A 157 34.26 32.15 5.76
CA ARG A 157 34.34 32.60 7.17
C ARG A 157 33.11 33.25 7.80
N GLY A 158 32.48 32.49 8.71
CA GLY A 158 31.98 33.06 9.99
C GLY A 158 33.14 33.45 10.91
N PRO A 159 32.98 33.53 12.24
CA PRO A 159 31.76 33.50 13.07
C PRO A 159 31.65 34.73 14.02
N LYS A 160 30.52 34.84 14.72
CA LYS A 160 30.45 34.94 16.19
C LYS A 160 29.00 34.86 16.65
#